data_AF-A0A7J6CTV4-F1
#
_entry.id   AF-A0A7J6CTV4-F1
#
_cell.length_a   1.000
_cell.length_b   1.000
_cell.length_c   1.000
_cell.angle_alpha   90.00
_cell.angle_beta   90.00
_cell.angle_gamma   90.00
#
_symmetry.space_group_name_H-M   'P 1'
#
loop_
_entity.id
_entity.type
_entity.pdbx_description
1 polymer ?
#
loop_
_entity_poly.entity_id
_entity_poly.type
_entity_poly.pdbx_seq_one_letter_code
_entity_poly.pdbx_strand_id
1 'polypeptide(L)' 'MDAFYLQYNRGRQSNRASWVFGMLGVKEECRRPILRVVNQRSTQHLMPILQKHVRQGSTVVSDGWRAYNCEP' A
#
# COMPACT_ATOMS: atom_id res chain seq x y z
N MET A 1 32.01 -0.12 11.57
CA MET A 1 31.23 -1.12 12.34
C MET A 1 29.79 -0.98 11.91
N ASP A 2 29.33 -1.86 11.04
CA ASP A 2 27.96 -1.83 10.52
C ASP A 2 27.06 -2.56 11.52
N ALA A 3 26.28 -1.79 12.28
CA ALA A 3 25.27 -2.34 13.17
C ALA A 3 24.11 -2.90 12.32
N PHE A 4 24.09 -4.22 12.11
CA PHE A 4 22.91 -4.91 11.60
C PHE A 4 21.81 -4.87 12.67
N TYR A 5 20.94 -3.88 12.61
CA TYR A 5 19.73 -3.85 13.42
C TYR A 5 18.84 -5.03 13.02
N LEU A 6 18.71 -6.01 13.92
CA LEU A 6 17.76 -7.10 13.76
C LEU A 6 16.34 -6.52 13.77
N GLN A 7 15.64 -6.66 12.66
CA GLN A 7 14.24 -6.28 12.58
C GLN A 7 13.39 -7.28 13.37
N TYR A 8 12.79 -6.80 14.45
CA TYR A 8 11.90 -7.59 15.29
C TYR A 8 10.57 -7.92 14.57
N ASN A 9 9.93 -9.03 14.95
CA ASN A 9 8.65 -9.52 14.41
C ASN A 9 8.62 -9.90 12.91
N ARG A 10 9.78 -10.08 12.26
CA ARG A 10 9.81 -10.69 10.91
C ARG A 10 9.17 -12.07 10.93
N GLY A 11 8.30 -12.36 9.95
CA GLY A 11 7.59 -13.64 9.83
C GLY A 11 6.47 -13.85 10.86
N ARG A 12 6.28 -12.95 11.83
CA ARG A 12 5.19 -13.06 12.79
C ARG A 12 3.89 -12.54 12.19
N GLN A 13 2.90 -13.41 12.03
CA GLN A 13 1.58 -13.01 11.61
C GLN A 13 0.91 -12.14 12.68
N SER A 14 0.24 -11.07 12.25
CA SER A 14 -0.59 -10.26 13.12
C SER A 14 -1.78 -11.08 13.62
N ASN A 15 -2.11 -10.98 14.91
CA ASN A 15 -3.31 -11.59 15.50
C ASN A 15 -4.61 -10.95 15.00
N ARG A 16 -4.51 -9.85 14.22
CA ARG A 16 -5.65 -9.18 13.57
C ARG A 16 -5.59 -9.43 12.08
N ALA A 17 -6.74 -9.80 11.49
CA ALA A 17 -6.93 -9.84 10.05
C ALA A 17 -6.99 -8.41 9.49
N SER A 18 -5.81 -7.80 9.35
CA SER A 18 -5.64 -6.45 8.80
C SER A 18 -4.67 -6.51 7.63
N TRP A 19 -4.89 -5.62 6.66
CA TRP A 19 -4.04 -5.44 5.50
C TRP A 19 -3.32 -4.11 5.61
N VAL A 20 -2.15 -4.00 4.99
CA VAL A 20 -1.47 -2.72 4.79
C VAL A 20 -1.63 -2.34 3.32
N PHE A 21 -2.42 -1.31 3.06
CA PHE A 21 -2.51 -0.71 1.74
C PHE A 21 -1.41 0.34 1.58
N GLY A 22 -0.59 0.20 0.53
CA GLY A 22 0.56 1.04 0.28
C GLY A 22 0.56 1.64 -1.12
N MET A 23 1.10 2.85 -1.25
CA MET A 23 1.42 3.46 -2.55
C MET A 23 2.68 4.30 -2.46
N LEU A 24 3.40 4.43 -3.57
CA LEU A 24 4.66 5.14 -3.67
C LEU A 24 4.73 5.97 -4.95
N GLY A 25 4.97 7.28 -4.81
CA GLY A 25 5.31 8.14 -5.94
C GLY A 25 6.72 7.83 -6.45
N VAL A 26 6.85 7.43 -7.72
CA VAL A 26 8.16 7.01 -8.29
C VAL A 26 8.98 8.18 -8.87
N LYS A 27 8.32 9.29 -9.23
CA LYS A 27 8.93 10.48 -9.86
C LYS A 27 9.35 11.57 -8.87
N GLU A 28 9.05 11.39 -7.58
CA GLU A 28 9.40 12.36 -6.54
C GLU A 28 10.88 12.19 -6.13
N GLU A 29 11.61 13.30 -6.00
CA GLU A 29 12.99 13.29 -5.48
C GLU A 29 13.07 12.66 -4.09
N CYS A 30 12.08 12.95 -3.24
CA CYS A 30 11.92 12.38 -1.92
C CYS A 30 10.73 11.42 -1.89
N ARG A 31 11.00 10.13 -2.10
CA ARG A 31 10.00 9.07 -2.11
C ARG A 31 9.44 8.83 -0.70
N ARG A 32 8.23 9.32 -0.43
CA ARG A 32 7.53 9.07 0.85
C ARG A 32 6.39 8.07 0.63
N PRO A 33 6.54 6.80 1.07
CA PRO A 33 5.46 5.83 0.95
C PRO A 33 4.28 6.24 1.82
N ILE A 34 3.07 6.11 1.28
CA ILE A 34 1.84 6.18 2.05
C ILE A 34 1.47 4.75 2.41
N LEU A 35 1.43 4.43 3.70
CA LEU A 35 1.00 3.13 4.22
C LEU A 35 -0.21 3.32 5.14
N ARG A 36 -1.28 2.58 4.89
CA ARG A 36 -2.53 2.61 5.66
C ARG A 36 -2.93 1.20 6.07
N VAL A 37 -3.15 1.01 7.36
CA VAL A 37 -3.79 -0.22 7.85
C VAL A 37 -5.26 -0.18 7.50
N VAL A 38 -5.76 -1.20 6.79
CA VAL A 38 -7.15 -1.34 6.37
C VAL A 38 -7.68 -2.71 6.79
N ASN A 39 -8.93 -2.75 7.24
CA ASN A 39 -9.59 -4.01 7.63
C ASN A 39 -10.29 -4.66 6.43
N GLN A 40 -10.59 -3.89 5.39
CA GLN A 40 -11.22 -4.38 4.16
C GLN A 40 -10.37 -3.98 2.96
N ARG A 41 -10.17 -4.94 2.05
CA ARG A 41 -9.42 -4.75 0.81
C ARG A 41 -10.31 -4.64 -0.43
N SER A 42 -11.58 -4.24 -0.26
CA SER A 42 -12.51 -4.08 -1.38
C SER A 42 -12.21 -2.80 -2.15
N THR A 43 -12.58 -2.77 -3.44
CA THR A 43 -12.48 -1.58 -4.31
C THR A 43 -13.16 -0.37 -3.66
N GLN A 44 -14.38 -0.56 -3.13
CA GLN A 44 -15.14 0.48 -2.45
C GLN A 44 -14.38 1.11 -1.27
N HIS A 45 -13.59 0.31 -0.54
CA HIS A 45 -12.81 0.80 0.59
C HIS A 45 -11.49 1.47 0.16
N LEU A 46 -10.82 0.93 -0.86
CA LEU A 46 -9.49 1.40 -1.27
C LEU A 46 -9.53 2.60 -2.23
N MET A 47 -10.54 2.70 -3.09
CA MET A 47 -10.63 3.75 -4.11
C MET A 47 -10.63 5.17 -3.53
N PRO A 48 -11.37 5.49 -2.45
CA PRO A 48 -11.31 6.81 -1.84
C PRO A 48 -9.91 7.15 -1.29
N ILE A 49 -9.19 6.15 -0.77
CA ILE A 49 -7.81 6.34 -0.27
C ILE A 49 -6.88 6.65 -1.45
N LEU A 50 -7.02 5.90 -2.55
CA LEU A 50 -6.22 6.09 -3.76
C LEU A 50 -6.48 7.48 -4.37
N GLN A 51 -7.74 7.86 -4.59
CA GLN A 51 -8.13 9.16 -5.17
C GLN A 51 -7.67 10.35 -4.33
N LYS A 52 -7.61 10.21 -3.01
CA LYS A 52 -7.14 11.26 -2.11
C LYS A 52 -5.65 11.59 -2.30
N HIS A 53 -4.82 10.61 -2.66
CA HIS A 53 -3.37 10.77 -2.65
C HIS A 53 -2.75 10.71 -4.06
N VAL A 54 -3.44 10.09 -5.03
CA VAL A 54 -2.96 10.02 -6.41
C VAL A 54 -3.50 11.20 -7.19
N ARG A 55 -2.59 11.99 -7.77
CA ARG A 55 -2.95 13.09 -8.68
C ARG A 55 -3.71 12.56 -9.90
N GLN A 56 -4.82 13.19 -10.24
CA GLN A 56 -5.58 12.88 -11.46
C GLN A 56 -4.68 12.95 -12.72
N GLY A 57 -4.84 11.97 -13.61
CA GLY A 57 -4.01 11.82 -14.81
C GLY A 57 -2.69 11.06 -14.59
N SER A 58 -2.38 10.65 -13.35
CA SER A 58 -1.25 9.76 -13.09
C SER A 58 -1.54 8.34 -13.59
N THR A 59 -0.51 7.66 -14.08
CA THR A 59 -0.56 6.21 -14.34
C THR A 59 -0.26 5.47 -13.03
N VAL A 60 -1.16 4.58 -12.61
CA VAL A 60 -0.97 3.71 -11.45
C VAL A 60 -0.61 2.31 -11.93
N VAL A 61 0.53 1.78 -11.45
CA VAL A 61 0.90 0.38 -11.61
C VAL A 61 0.59 -0.32 -10.29
N SER A 62 -0.32 -1.28 -10.30
CA SER A 62 -0.69 -2.05 -9.10
C SER A 62 0.00 -3.41 -9.08
N ASP A 63 0.07 -4.01 -7.90
CA ASP A 63 0.51 -5.38 -7.67
C ASP A 63 -0.58 -6.43 -7.99
N GLY A 64 -1.64 -6.03 -8.71
CA GLY A 64 -2.68 -6.94 -9.17
C GLY A 64 -3.62 -7.41 -8.07
N TRP A 65 -3.79 -6.67 -6.97
CA TRP A 65 -4.84 -7.00 -6.01
C TRP A 65 -6.19 -7.08 -6.71
N ARG A 66 -6.97 -8.14 -6.41
CA ARG A 66 -8.32 -8.35 -6.96
C ARG A 66 -9.25 -7.14 -6.79
N ALA A 67 -8.99 -6.28 -5.80
CA ALA A 67 -9.69 -5.02 -5.59
C ALA A 67 -9.60 -4.06 -6.79
N TYR A 68 -8.60 -4.23 -7.64
CA TYR A 68 -8.33 -3.40 -8.81
C TYR A 68 -8.59 -4.13 -10.12
N ASN A 69 -9.08 -5.36 -10.07
CA ASN A 69 -9.54 -6.03 -11.28
C ASN A 69 -10.84 -5.36 -11.70
N CYS A 70 -10.73 -4.44 -12.66
CA CYS A 70 -11.86 -3.78 -13.30
C CYS A 70 -12.46 -4.64 -14.43
N GLU A 71 -12.20 -5.95 -14.44
CA GLU A 71 -12.78 -6.84 -15.45
C GLU A 71 -14.24 -7.19 -15.09
N PRO A 72 -15.16 -7.20 -16.06
CA PRO A 72 -16.54 -7.63 -15.86
C PRO A 72 -16.66 -9.09 -15.40
#